data_AF-A0AAN6WDT2-F1
#
_entry.id   AF-A0AAN6WDT2-F1
#
_cell.length_a   1.000
_cell.length_b   1.000
_cell.length_c   1.000
_cell.angle_alpha   90.00
_cell.angle_beta   90.00
_cell.angle_gamma   90.00
#
_symmetry.space_group_name_H-M   'P 1'
#
loop_
_entity.id
_entity.type
_entity.pdbx_description
1 polymer ?
#
loop_
_entity_poly.entity_id
_entity_poly.type
_entity_poly.pdbx_seq_one_letter_code
_entity_poly.pdbx_strand_id
1 'polypeptide(L)' 'TAFGAPVFVVYGMANGDTKSRLVVDLRMINRVVVPDSYLFPLNRSITEKLRGKTRITAM' A
#
# COMPACT_ATOMS: atom_id res chain seq x y z
N THR A 1 -19.88 16.98 -13.04
CA THR A 1 -20.57 15.90 -12.31
C THR A 1 -19.83 15.67 -11.02
N ALA A 2 -20.49 15.71 -9.86
CA ALA A 2 -19.81 15.45 -8.58
C ALA A 2 -19.52 13.95 -8.45
N PHE A 3 -18.26 13.60 -8.18
CA PHE A 3 -17.85 12.23 -7.92
C PHE A 3 -17.90 11.97 -6.41
N GLY A 4 -18.39 10.80 -6.01
CA GLY A 4 -18.42 10.36 -4.61
C GLY A 4 -17.99 8.90 -4.50
N ALA A 5 -17.33 8.56 -3.40
CA ALA A 5 -16.90 7.19 -3.10
C ALA A 5 -17.34 6.81 -1.67
N PRO A 6 -17.79 5.57 -1.43
CA PRO A 6 -18.09 5.08 -0.10
C PRO A 6 -16.85 5.10 0.82
N VAL A 7 -17.06 5.37 2.11
CA VAL A 7 -16.01 5.36 3.13
C VAL A 7 -16.41 4.42 4.26
N PHE A 8 -15.47 3.58 4.69
CA PHE A 8 -15.63 2.61 5.76
C PHE A 8 -14.65 2.90 6.90
N VAL A 9 -15.07 2.66 8.14
CA VAL A 9 -14.16 2.61 9.29
C VAL A 9 -13.71 1.17 9.46
N VAL A 10 -12.40 0.93 9.39
CA VAL A 10 -11.79 -0.38 9.64
C VAL A 10 -10.97 -0.30 10.91
N TYR A 11 -11.19 -1.24 11.83
CA TYR A 11 -10.44 -1.36 13.07
C TYR A 11 -9.33 -2.38 12.90
N GLY A 12 -8.11 -2.02 13.29
CA GLY A 12 -6.96 -2.91 13.26
C GLY A 12 -6.05 -2.69 14.46
N MET A 13 -5.26 -3.69 14.78
CA MET A 13 -4.22 -3.58 15.81
C MET A 13 -2.99 -2.90 15.21
N ALA A 14 -2.50 -1.84 15.84
CA ALA A 14 -1.25 -1.18 15.47
C ALA A 14 -0.45 -0.91 16.74
N ASN A 15 0.71 -1.56 16.86
CA ASN A 15 1.59 -1.51 18.04
C ASN A 15 0.90 -1.91 19.35
N GLY A 16 -0.02 -2.88 19.31
CA GLY A 16 -0.75 -3.35 20.50
C GLY A 16 -2.02 -2.56 20.84
N ASP A 17 -2.26 -1.42 20.18
CA ASP A 17 -3.48 -0.62 20.35
C ASP A 17 -4.47 -0.84 19.20
N THR A 18 -5.77 -0.86 19.51
CA THR A 18 -6.82 -0.82 18.50
C THR A 18 -6.90 0.58 17.90
N LYS A 19 -6.60 0.71 16.61
CA LYS A 19 -6.73 1.97 15.86
C LYS A 19 -7.77 1.83 14.77
N SER A 20 -8.61 2.86 14.64
CA SER A 20 -9.51 3.00 13.50
C SER A 20 -8.77 3.66 12.33
N ARG A 21 -9.08 3.22 11.12
CA ARG A 21 -8.63 3.82 9.87
C ARG A 21 -9.83 4.00 8.94
N LEU A 22 -9.89 5.15 8.29
CA LEU A 22 -10.85 5.39 7.22
C LEU A 22 -10.31 4.75 5.94
N VAL A 23 -11.14 3.95 5.28
CA VAL A 23 -10.84 3.30 4.01
C VAL A 23 -11.87 3.76 2.99
N VAL A 24 -11.40 4.39 1.92
CA VAL A 24 -12.24 4.81 0.79
C VAL A 24 -12.32 3.66 -0.21
N ASP A 25 -13.52 3.27 -0.61
CA ASP A 25 -13.70 2.25 -1.63
C ASP A 25 -13.55 2.84 -3.03
N LEU A 26 -12.35 2.66 -3.58
CA LEU A 26 -11.97 3.14 -4.91
C LEU A 26 -12.15 2.08 -6.00
N ARG A 27 -12.81 0.93 -5.73
CA ARG A 27 -12.94 -0.15 -6.73
C ARG A 27 -13.61 0.29 -8.02
N MET A 28 -14.61 1.16 -7.94
CA MET A 28 -15.28 1.71 -9.14
C MET A 28 -14.35 2.61 -9.94
N ILE A 29 -13.55 3.44 -9.26
CA ILE A 29 -12.60 4.35 -9.89
C ILE A 29 -11.46 3.55 -10.54
N ASN A 30 -10.94 2.54 -9.85
CA ASN A 30 -9.84 1.71 -10.35
C ASN A 30 -10.20 0.93 -11.63
N ARG A 31 -11.49 0.74 -11.95
CA ARG A 31 -11.93 0.10 -13.21
C ARG A 31 -11.82 1.01 -14.43
N VAL A 32 -11.88 2.32 -14.24
CA VAL A 32 -11.91 3.30 -15.32
C VAL A 32 -10.60 4.09 -15.47
N VAL A 33 -9.75 4.05 -14.44
CA VAL A 33 -8.42 4.65 -14.47
C VAL A 33 -7.49 3.83 -15.36
N VAL A 34 -6.74 4.52 -16.22
CA VAL A 34 -5.66 3.91 -17.02
C VAL A 34 -4.52 3.53 -16.09
N PRO A 35 -4.13 2.25 -16.00
CA PRO A 35 -3.04 1.83 -15.14
C PRO A 35 -1.70 2.39 -15.64
N ASP A 36 -1.04 3.21 -14.83
CA ASP A 36 0.36 3.58 -15.03
C ASP A 36 1.23 2.69 -14.15
N SER A 37 1.65 1.56 -14.71
CA SER A 37 2.37 0.52 -13.96
C SER A 37 3.84 0.87 -13.87
N TYR A 38 4.28 1.32 -12.69
CA TYR A 38 5.71 1.42 -12.40
C TYR A 38 6.34 0.01 -12.33
N LEU A 39 7.46 -0.17 -13.01
CA LEU A 39 8.21 -1.43 -13.00
C LEU A 39 8.91 -1.60 -11.65
N PHE A 40 8.22 -2.23 -10.71
CA PHE A 40 8.84 -2.63 -9.44
C PHE A 40 9.79 -3.82 -9.66
N PRO A 41 11.02 -3.77 -9.12
CA PRO A 41 11.90 -4.93 -9.15
C PRO A 41 11.30 -6.10 -8.37
N LEU A 42 11.54 -7.32 -8.85
CA LEU A 42 11.11 -8.53 -8.15
C LEU A 42 11.72 -8.57 -6.74
N ASN A 43 10.93 -8.95 -5.74
CA ASN A 43 11.37 -9.05 -4.34
C ASN A 43 12.70 -9.82 -4.20
N ARG A 44 12.86 -10.91 -4.95
CA ARG A 44 14.09 -11.71 -4.99
C ARG A 44 15.33 -10.87 -5.33
N SER A 45 15.22 -9.99 -6.32
CA SER A 45 16.34 -9.13 -6.75
C SER A 45 16.75 -8.12 -5.67
N ILE A 46 15.80 -7.69 -4.84
CA ILE A 46 16.07 -6.82 -3.69
C ILE A 46 16.77 -7.63 -2.59
N THR A 47 16.24 -8.81 -2.25
CA THR A 47 16.78 -9.68 -1.21
C THR A 47 18.20 -10.16 -1.53
N GLU A 48 18.48 -10.50 -2.79
CA GLU A 48 19.82 -10.90 -3.23
C GLU A 48 20.84 -9.77 -3.03
N LYS A 49 20.47 -8.52 -3.34
CA LYS A 49 21.34 -7.35 -3.11
C LYS A 49 21.60 -7.07 -1.63
N LEU A 50 20.66 -7.44 -0.75
CA LEU A 50 20.79 -7.26 0.69
C LEU A 50 21.57 -8.40 1.36
N ARG A 51 21.78 -9.54 0.69
CA ARG A 51 22.44 -10.71 1.28
C ARG A 51 23.89 -10.38 1.67
N GLY A 52 24.24 -10.65 2.92
CA GLY A 52 25.58 -10.38 3.46
C GLY A 52 25.81 -8.92 3.89
N LYS A 53 24.83 -8.03 3.75
CA LYS A 53 24.90 -6.68 4.33
C LYS A 53 24.61 -6.76 5.84
N THR A 54 25.47 -6.15 6.64
CA THR A 54 25.35 -6.13 8.11
C THR A 54 24.59 -4.92 8.65
N ARG A 55 24.31 -3.94 7.78
CA ARG A 55 23.56 -2.73 8.10
C ARG A 55 22.62 -2.39 6.95
N ILE A 56 21.37 -2.10 7.30
CA ILE A 56 20.33 -1.63 6.38
C ILE A 56 19.79 -0.33 6.98
N THR A 57 19.77 0.73 6.18
CA THR A 57 19.17 2.01 6.55
C THR A 57 18.04 2.29 5.56
N ALA A 58 16.84 2.55 6.07
CA ALA A 58 15.75 3.10 5.29
C ALA A 58 15.69 4.60 5.58
N MET A 59 15.74 5.42 4.52
CA MET A 59 15.48 6.86 4.59
C MET A 59 14.06 7.14 4.12
#